data_AF-A0A915D8L6-F1
#
_entry.id   AF-A0A915D8L6-F1
#
_cell.length_a   1.000
_cell.length_b   1.000
_cell.length_c   1.000
_cell.angle_alpha   90.00
_cell.angle_beta   90.00
_cell.angle_gamma   90.00
#
_symmetry.space_group_name_H-M   'P 1'
#
loop_
_entity.id
_entity.type
_entity.pdbx_description
1 polymer ?
#
loop_
_entity_poly.entity_id
_entity_poly.type
_entity_poly.pdbx_seq_one_letter_code
_entity_poly.pdbx_strand_id
1 'polypeptide(L)'
;MSQTNIAVELRTIVDFFTSEAPALKVTAEMIKTPTADNILRLYYFLCDLIFDFEGREIFDSKNEVYGRALMIIRVFDFLSGLFTDILDGEGDFNYTDLLLPEPSKTRYFLVQLIRFYNFKCDRQREVDMVANELDERRRDVEAERVFESNTQSQLERERETQEGVRKKKLELTTRSNELEKEFKNIQAQRDDLKREFESKKQRSETQRKKIEELQSAITEAEEKSKRLEMNIVSSPDRIVSDIENMEKELQDLNRKQTQVAQDCRKLERDLGNQSVSKQIVDHFVDELKQLEHFQDELSEYRRVEDQKAQDLKDVEVKALAMEQQLAEMQAENETKLRQLADKQQTDERSIGLLIQEKGHLESDLKELSVRVKKAKEEMRTTQQHLKKKEKDLTTIGEKFDAAVEKLKEQHELIQNKVDREEKIVQDTLKKAAVCTGTQNFQ
;
A
#
# COMPACT_ATOMS: atom_id res chain seq x y z
N MET A 1 -67.34 -11.58 -18.31
CA MET A 1 -66.56 -12.04 -17.14
C MET A 1 -67.51 -12.67 -16.14
N SER A 2 -67.11 -13.68 -15.38
CA SER A 2 -67.90 -14.22 -14.27
C SER A 2 -67.77 -13.33 -13.03
N GLN A 3 -68.81 -13.25 -12.19
CA GLN A 3 -68.75 -12.52 -10.91
C GLN A 3 -67.63 -13.03 -10.00
N THR A 4 -67.30 -14.32 -10.10
CA THR A 4 -66.19 -14.98 -9.40
C THR A 4 -64.84 -14.30 -9.66
N ASN A 5 -64.56 -13.84 -10.89
CA ASN A 5 -63.27 -13.21 -11.20
C ASN A 5 -63.13 -11.84 -10.51
N ILE A 6 -64.21 -11.05 -10.53
CA ILE A 6 -64.26 -9.72 -9.90
C ILE A 6 -64.05 -9.83 -8.38
N ALA A 7 -64.59 -10.86 -7.73
CA ALA A 7 -64.36 -11.12 -6.31
C ALA A 7 -62.89 -11.46 -5.99
N VAL A 8 -62.19 -12.18 -6.88
CA VAL A 8 -60.76 -12.50 -6.73
C VAL A 8 -59.87 -11.28 -7.01
N GLU A 9 -60.18 -10.49 -8.03
CA GLU A 9 -59.51 -9.21 -8.34
C GLU A 9 -59.58 -8.25 -7.15
N LEU A 10 -60.79 -8.00 -6.64
CA LEU A 10 -61.02 -7.11 -5.49
C LEU A 10 -60.26 -7.58 -4.25
N ARG A 11 -60.25 -8.89 -3.99
CA ARG A 11 -59.50 -9.46 -2.86
C ARG A 11 -58.00 -9.27 -3.03
N THR A 12 -57.44 -9.57 -4.21
CA THR A 12 -56.01 -9.39 -4.48
C THR A 12 -55.54 -7.96 -4.21
N ILE A 13 -56.34 -6.97 -4.65
CA ILE A 13 -56.04 -5.54 -4.41
C ILE A 13 -56.09 -5.20 -2.92
N VAL A 14 -57.14 -5.62 -2.21
CA VAL A 14 -57.31 -5.30 -0.77
C VAL A 14 -56.27 -6.01 0.09
N ASP A 15 -56.04 -7.31 -0.12
CA ASP A 15 -55.05 -8.09 0.62
C ASP A 15 -53.63 -7.52 0.41
N PHE A 16 -53.29 -7.07 -0.81
CA PHE A 16 -52.03 -6.38 -1.11
C PHE A 16 -51.87 -5.06 -0.34
N PHE A 17 -52.79 -4.11 -0.50
CA PHE A 17 -52.66 -2.81 0.18
C PHE A 17 -52.81 -2.92 1.72
N THR A 18 -53.43 -3.99 2.23
CA THR A 18 -53.47 -4.29 3.67
C THR A 18 -52.11 -4.79 4.20
N SER A 19 -51.29 -5.40 3.35
CA SER A 19 -49.91 -5.79 3.66
C SER A 19 -48.96 -4.60 3.54
N GLU A 20 -48.85 -4.01 2.35
CA GLU A 20 -47.80 -3.03 2.03
C GLU A 20 -48.13 -1.60 2.46
N ALA A 21 -49.42 -1.25 2.59
CA ALA A 21 -49.86 0.11 2.92
C ALA A 21 -51.01 0.19 3.96
N PRO A 22 -50.88 -0.39 5.18
CA PRO A 22 -51.96 -0.41 6.18
C PRO A 22 -52.55 0.98 6.50
N ALA A 23 -51.74 2.04 6.39
CA ALA A 23 -52.15 3.42 6.60
C ALA A 23 -53.20 3.93 5.59
N LEU A 24 -53.25 3.38 4.37
CA LEU A 24 -54.22 3.75 3.33
C LEU A 24 -55.62 3.17 3.58
N LYS A 25 -55.74 2.17 4.47
CA LYS A 25 -57.02 1.57 4.92
C LYS A 25 -57.96 1.18 3.75
N VAL A 26 -57.38 0.58 2.71
CA VAL A 26 -58.07 0.25 1.47
C VAL A 26 -59.15 -0.79 1.72
N THR A 27 -60.36 -0.54 1.22
CA THR A 27 -61.50 -1.46 1.33
C THR A 27 -62.01 -1.84 -0.04
N ALA A 28 -62.67 -2.99 -0.15
CA ALA A 28 -63.27 -3.45 -1.40
C ALA A 28 -64.28 -2.44 -1.97
N GLU A 29 -64.93 -1.63 -1.12
CA GLU A 29 -65.89 -0.62 -1.57
C GLU A 29 -65.20 0.55 -2.30
N MET A 30 -64.03 1.01 -1.81
CA MET A 30 -63.22 2.05 -2.47
C MET A 30 -62.76 1.67 -3.89
N ILE A 31 -62.79 0.37 -4.22
CA ILE A 31 -62.42 -0.17 -5.55
C ILE A 31 -63.67 -0.46 -6.42
N LYS A 32 -64.85 -0.68 -5.80
CA LYS A 32 -66.14 -0.77 -6.52
C LYS A 32 -66.69 0.60 -6.89
N THR A 33 -66.54 1.58 -6.00
CA THR A 33 -66.93 2.99 -6.18
C THR A 33 -65.68 3.88 -6.10
N PRO A 34 -64.78 3.79 -7.09
CA PRO A 34 -63.55 4.55 -7.10
C PRO A 34 -63.83 6.05 -7.19
N THR A 35 -63.02 6.82 -6.46
CA THR A 35 -63.01 8.28 -6.48
C THR A 35 -61.60 8.75 -6.81
N ALA A 36 -61.45 9.80 -7.61
CA ALA A 36 -60.15 10.34 -8.04
C ALA A 36 -59.11 10.42 -6.89
N ASP A 37 -59.47 11.00 -5.75
CA ASP A 37 -58.58 11.20 -4.61
C ASP A 37 -58.06 9.89 -3.98
N ASN A 38 -58.91 8.85 -3.92
CA ASN A 38 -58.50 7.53 -3.45
C ASN A 38 -57.59 6.85 -4.47
N ILE A 39 -57.99 6.82 -5.75
CA ILE A 39 -57.26 6.11 -6.79
C ILE A 39 -55.91 6.76 -7.10
N LEU A 40 -55.83 8.08 -7.10
CA LEU A 40 -54.58 8.82 -7.20
C LEU A 40 -53.60 8.47 -6.07
N ARG A 41 -54.09 8.25 -4.83
CA ARG A 41 -53.26 7.81 -3.70
C ARG A 41 -52.77 6.37 -3.86
N LEU A 42 -53.63 5.45 -4.32
CA LEU A 42 -53.26 4.05 -4.56
C LEU A 42 -52.19 3.93 -5.66
N TYR A 43 -52.39 4.64 -6.77
CA TYR A 43 -51.43 4.70 -7.87
C TYR A 43 -50.13 5.39 -7.46
N TYR A 44 -50.19 6.52 -6.74
CA TYR A 44 -48.99 7.19 -6.24
C TYR A 44 -48.15 6.28 -5.35
N PHE A 45 -48.77 5.56 -4.40
CA PHE A 45 -48.06 4.60 -3.56
C PHE A 45 -47.42 3.47 -4.39
N LEU A 46 -48.14 2.94 -5.40
CA LEU A 46 -47.57 1.94 -6.31
C LEU A 46 -46.40 2.50 -7.13
N CYS A 47 -46.46 3.75 -7.60
CA CYS A 47 -45.34 4.41 -8.26
C CYS A 47 -44.13 4.58 -7.33
N ASP A 48 -44.35 5.05 -6.10
CA ASP A 48 -43.33 5.21 -5.04
C ASP A 48 -42.58 3.88 -4.81
N LEU A 49 -43.33 2.79 -4.72
CA LEU A 49 -42.86 1.42 -4.43
C LEU A 49 -42.24 0.71 -5.66
N ILE A 50 -42.70 1.02 -6.88
CA ILE A 50 -42.19 0.43 -8.12
C ILE A 50 -40.91 1.12 -8.59
N PHE A 51 -40.84 2.45 -8.49
CA PHE A 51 -39.73 3.26 -9.02
C PHE A 51 -38.74 3.76 -7.95
N ASP A 52 -38.96 3.41 -6.68
CA ASP A 52 -38.12 3.81 -5.54
C ASP A 52 -37.91 5.33 -5.47
N PHE A 53 -39.00 6.09 -5.63
CA PHE A 53 -38.93 7.54 -5.59
C PHE A 53 -38.43 8.02 -4.22
N GLU A 54 -37.41 8.87 -4.20
CA GLU A 54 -37.06 9.69 -3.04
C GLU A 54 -38.08 10.83 -2.79
N GLY A 55 -39.35 10.61 -3.19
CA GLY A 55 -40.40 11.59 -3.47
C GLY A 55 -41.00 12.34 -2.27
N ARG A 56 -40.29 12.39 -1.14
CA ARG A 56 -40.73 13.09 0.09
C ARG A 56 -40.96 14.58 -0.16
N GLU A 57 -40.28 15.17 -1.14
CA GLU A 57 -40.41 16.58 -1.52
C GLU A 57 -41.75 16.95 -2.16
N ILE A 58 -42.55 16.00 -2.66
CA ILE A 58 -43.85 16.31 -3.30
C ILE A 58 -44.88 16.82 -2.27
N PHE A 59 -44.68 16.49 -0.99
CA PHE A 59 -45.45 17.03 0.14
C PHE A 59 -44.79 18.23 0.84
N ASP A 60 -43.66 18.76 0.33
CA ASP A 60 -43.05 19.97 0.90
C ASP A 60 -43.95 21.19 0.63
N SER A 61 -44.39 21.83 1.72
CA SER A 61 -45.57 22.70 1.82
C SER A 61 -45.49 24.04 1.08
N LYS A 62 -44.51 24.22 0.19
CA LYS A 62 -44.19 25.51 -0.45
C LYS A 62 -45.07 25.84 -1.66
N ASN A 63 -45.89 24.90 -2.17
CA ASN A 63 -46.75 25.09 -3.35
C ASN A 63 -48.10 24.35 -3.22
N GLU A 64 -48.81 24.54 -2.10
CA GLU A 64 -50.12 23.90 -1.82
C GLU A 64 -51.15 24.02 -2.97
N VAL A 65 -51.13 25.15 -3.69
CA VAL A 65 -52.05 25.46 -4.81
C VAL A 65 -51.90 24.47 -5.97
N TYR A 66 -50.69 23.97 -6.23
CA TYR A 66 -50.38 23.15 -7.41
C TYR A 66 -50.02 21.70 -7.11
N GLY A 67 -49.74 21.34 -5.86
CA GLY A 67 -49.30 19.99 -5.46
C GLY A 67 -50.19 18.85 -6.01
N ARG A 68 -51.52 19.01 -5.94
CA ARG A 68 -52.49 18.04 -6.49
C ARG A 68 -52.35 17.88 -8.01
N ALA A 69 -52.18 18.97 -8.76
CA ALA A 69 -52.05 18.91 -10.21
C ALA A 69 -50.71 18.26 -10.62
N LEU A 70 -49.63 18.61 -9.93
CA LEU A 70 -48.30 18.02 -10.15
C LEU A 70 -48.28 16.52 -9.81
N MET A 71 -49.00 16.10 -8.75
CA MET A 71 -49.18 14.69 -8.40
C MET A 71 -49.92 13.93 -9.51
N ILE A 72 -51.00 14.49 -10.07
CA ILE A 72 -51.76 13.87 -11.17
C ILE A 72 -50.90 13.74 -12.43
N ILE A 73 -50.16 14.79 -12.80
CA ILE A 73 -49.26 14.78 -13.98
C ILE A 73 -48.16 13.73 -13.79
N ARG A 74 -47.44 13.73 -12.66
CA ARG A 74 -46.37 12.73 -12.41
C ARG A 74 -46.90 11.30 -12.41
N VAL A 75 -48.01 11.03 -11.72
CA VAL A 75 -48.61 9.69 -11.72
C VAL A 75 -49.07 9.29 -13.13
N PHE A 76 -49.57 10.23 -13.93
CA PHE A 76 -49.90 9.96 -15.34
C PHE A 76 -48.64 9.64 -16.17
N ASP A 77 -47.60 10.45 -16.09
CA ASP A 77 -46.39 10.30 -16.90
C ASP A 77 -45.70 8.95 -16.61
N PHE A 78 -45.57 8.56 -15.33
CA PHE A 78 -44.95 7.29 -14.96
C PHE A 78 -45.83 6.07 -15.28
N LEU A 79 -47.15 6.16 -15.09
CA LEU A 79 -48.04 5.03 -15.41
C LEU A 79 -48.31 4.86 -16.90
N SER A 80 -48.37 5.94 -17.68
CA SER A 80 -48.53 5.84 -19.13
C SER A 80 -47.30 5.22 -19.80
N GLY A 81 -46.09 5.59 -19.36
CA GLY A 81 -44.86 4.87 -19.74
C GLY A 81 -44.91 3.40 -19.32
N LEU A 82 -45.10 3.14 -18.03
CA LEU A 82 -45.09 1.76 -17.50
C LEU A 82 -46.13 0.86 -18.16
N PHE A 83 -47.37 1.32 -18.37
CA PHE A 83 -48.40 0.52 -19.03
C PHE A 83 -48.16 0.34 -20.53
N THR A 84 -47.42 1.24 -21.18
CA THR A 84 -46.92 0.99 -22.55
C THR A 84 -45.95 -0.20 -22.55
N ASP A 85 -45.01 -0.21 -21.58
CA ASP A 85 -43.96 -1.23 -21.48
C ASP A 85 -44.45 -2.61 -20.96
N ILE A 86 -45.42 -2.66 -20.04
CA ILE A 86 -45.85 -3.93 -19.40
C ILE A 86 -47.13 -4.55 -19.99
N LEU A 87 -47.83 -3.85 -20.88
CA LEU A 87 -49.06 -4.34 -21.53
C LEU A 87 -48.93 -4.49 -23.06
N ASP A 88 -47.75 -4.24 -23.64
CA ASP A 88 -47.54 -4.18 -25.10
C ASP A 88 -48.54 -3.23 -25.83
N GLY A 89 -49.05 -2.22 -25.12
CA GLY A 89 -50.10 -1.31 -25.60
C GLY A 89 -51.55 -1.77 -25.39
N GLU A 90 -51.82 -2.91 -24.74
CA GLU A 90 -53.20 -3.38 -24.43
C GLU A 90 -53.86 -2.59 -23.26
N GLY A 91 -54.28 -1.35 -23.58
CA GLY A 91 -55.24 -0.57 -22.81
C GLY A 91 -54.81 0.87 -22.55
N ASP A 92 -55.48 1.83 -23.20
CA ASP A 92 -55.18 3.26 -23.12
C ASP A 92 -55.36 3.85 -21.72
N PHE A 93 -54.32 3.78 -20.88
CA PHE A 93 -54.27 4.55 -19.63
C PHE A 93 -54.17 6.04 -19.94
N ASN A 94 -55.15 6.82 -19.51
CA ASN A 94 -55.28 8.24 -19.86
C ASN A 94 -55.75 9.05 -18.63
N TYR A 95 -55.77 10.39 -18.73
CA TYR A 95 -56.16 11.26 -17.61
C TYR A 95 -57.57 10.98 -17.03
N THR A 96 -58.50 10.37 -17.78
CA THR A 96 -59.81 9.99 -17.20
C THR A 96 -59.70 8.86 -16.18
N ASP A 97 -58.72 7.96 -16.31
CA ASP A 97 -58.49 6.87 -15.33
C ASP A 97 -57.96 7.37 -13.97
N LEU A 98 -57.52 8.64 -13.90
CA LEU A 98 -57.15 9.35 -12.68
C LEU A 98 -58.26 10.31 -12.21
N LEU A 99 -58.89 11.05 -13.12
CA LEU A 99 -59.85 12.11 -12.78
C LEU A 99 -61.30 11.62 -12.62
N LEU A 100 -61.69 10.57 -13.35
CA LEU A 100 -63.03 9.97 -13.40
C LEU A 100 -62.90 8.43 -13.48
N PRO A 101 -62.24 7.79 -12.49
CA PRO A 101 -61.87 6.37 -12.57
C PRO A 101 -63.07 5.43 -12.76
N GLU A 102 -63.00 4.53 -13.74
CA GLU A 102 -64.02 3.49 -13.97
C GLU A 102 -63.73 2.23 -13.14
N PRO A 103 -64.72 1.67 -12.40
CA PRO A 103 -64.49 0.50 -11.52
C PRO A 103 -63.80 -0.69 -12.18
N SER A 104 -64.05 -0.93 -13.47
CA SER A 104 -63.46 -2.06 -14.19
C SER A 104 -62.02 -1.79 -14.64
N LYS A 105 -61.74 -0.60 -15.18
CA LYS A 105 -60.38 -0.19 -15.57
C LYS A 105 -59.47 -0.05 -14.36
N THR A 106 -59.95 0.59 -13.29
CA THR A 106 -59.20 0.75 -12.04
C THR A 106 -58.78 -0.60 -11.45
N ARG A 107 -59.64 -1.62 -11.45
CA ARG A 107 -59.23 -2.98 -11.04
C ARG A 107 -58.18 -3.58 -11.96
N TYR A 108 -58.36 -3.47 -13.28
CA TYR A 108 -57.40 -3.98 -14.26
C TYR A 108 -56.00 -3.38 -14.03
N PHE A 109 -55.88 -2.06 -14.08
CA PHE A 109 -54.61 -1.36 -13.91
C PHE A 109 -53.96 -1.62 -12.54
N LEU A 110 -54.73 -1.60 -11.44
CA LEU A 110 -54.18 -1.94 -10.11
C LEU A 110 -53.68 -3.40 -10.04
N VAL A 111 -54.39 -4.37 -10.63
CA VAL A 111 -53.92 -5.78 -10.67
C VAL A 111 -52.64 -5.92 -11.49
N GLN A 112 -52.50 -5.21 -12.61
CA GLN A 112 -51.28 -5.25 -13.43
C GLN A 112 -50.09 -4.61 -12.69
N LEU A 113 -50.28 -3.50 -11.98
CA LEU A 113 -49.22 -2.89 -11.15
C LEU A 113 -48.80 -3.78 -9.98
N ILE A 114 -49.75 -4.43 -9.29
CA ILE A 114 -49.45 -5.37 -8.20
C ILE A 114 -48.67 -6.59 -8.73
N ARG A 115 -49.03 -7.10 -9.92
CA ARG A 115 -48.27 -8.16 -10.61
C ARG A 115 -46.84 -7.71 -10.94
N PHE A 116 -46.68 -6.50 -11.49
CA PHE A 116 -45.38 -5.96 -11.84
C PHE A 116 -44.49 -5.72 -10.62
N TYR A 117 -45.06 -5.18 -9.53
CA TYR A 117 -44.35 -5.01 -8.26
C TYR A 117 -43.90 -6.36 -7.68
N ASN A 118 -44.78 -7.36 -7.62
CA ASN A 118 -44.41 -8.69 -7.14
C ASN A 118 -43.30 -9.31 -8.01
N PHE A 119 -43.35 -9.11 -9.34
CA PHE A 119 -42.28 -9.50 -10.25
C PHE A 119 -40.96 -8.75 -9.96
N LYS A 120 -40.99 -7.42 -9.74
CA LYS A 120 -39.83 -6.64 -9.28
C LYS A 120 -39.23 -7.27 -8.03
N CYS A 121 -40.02 -7.57 -7.00
CA CYS A 121 -39.53 -8.18 -5.76
C CYS A 121 -38.93 -9.59 -5.95
N ASP A 122 -39.52 -10.43 -6.80
CA ASP A 122 -38.97 -11.76 -7.12
C ASP A 122 -37.73 -11.70 -8.03
N ARG A 123 -37.53 -10.63 -8.80
CA ARG A 123 -36.28 -10.35 -9.53
C ARG A 123 -35.23 -9.66 -8.65
N GLN A 124 -35.64 -8.88 -7.64
CA GLN A 124 -34.74 -8.09 -6.79
C GLN A 124 -33.65 -8.96 -6.15
N ARG A 125 -33.98 -10.18 -5.71
CA ARG A 125 -32.99 -11.12 -5.15
C ARG A 125 -31.85 -11.46 -6.13
N GLU A 126 -32.13 -11.54 -7.43
CA GLU A 126 -31.12 -11.80 -8.46
C GLU A 126 -30.27 -10.56 -8.71
N VAL A 127 -30.87 -9.36 -8.66
CA VAL A 127 -30.16 -8.07 -8.71
C VAL A 127 -29.26 -7.90 -7.49
N ASP A 128 -29.76 -8.20 -6.29
CA ASP A 128 -29.01 -8.14 -5.03
C ASP A 128 -27.81 -9.11 -5.04
N MET A 129 -27.97 -10.32 -5.58
CA MET A 129 -26.87 -11.27 -5.74
C MET A 129 -25.78 -10.72 -6.68
N VAL A 130 -26.15 -10.20 -7.86
CA VAL A 130 -25.21 -9.61 -8.81
C VAL A 130 -24.55 -8.34 -8.24
N ALA A 131 -25.29 -7.54 -7.48
CA ALA A 131 -24.76 -6.37 -6.79
C ALA A 131 -23.71 -6.75 -5.74
N ASN A 132 -23.97 -7.78 -4.93
CA ASN A 132 -22.99 -8.29 -3.96
C ASN A 132 -21.74 -8.88 -4.64
N GLU A 133 -21.88 -9.67 -5.71
CA GLU A 133 -20.73 -10.16 -6.49
C GLU A 133 -19.89 -9.02 -7.08
N LEU A 134 -20.53 -7.94 -7.55
CA LEU A 134 -19.85 -6.75 -8.05
C LEU A 134 -19.11 -6.01 -6.92
N ASP A 135 -19.72 -5.94 -5.74
CA ASP A 135 -19.18 -5.29 -4.55
C ASP A 135 -17.96 -6.04 -3.98
N GLU A 136 -18.00 -7.37 -4.01
CA GLU A 136 -16.86 -8.24 -3.66
C GLU A 136 -15.71 -8.06 -4.65
N ARG A 137 -15.96 -8.20 -5.97
CA ARG A 137 -14.93 -7.98 -7.00
C ARG A 137 -14.33 -6.58 -6.96
N ARG A 138 -15.09 -5.55 -6.56
CA ARG A 138 -14.55 -4.19 -6.37
C ARG A 138 -13.57 -4.12 -5.19
N ARG A 139 -13.79 -4.86 -4.12
CA ARG A 139 -12.87 -4.95 -2.97
C ARG A 139 -11.58 -5.68 -3.37
N ASP A 140 -11.70 -6.78 -4.11
CA ASP A 140 -10.55 -7.56 -4.59
C ASP A 140 -9.65 -6.70 -5.50
N VAL A 141 -10.21 -6.03 -6.51
CA VAL A 141 -9.45 -5.15 -7.43
C VAL A 141 -8.79 -3.98 -6.70
N GLU A 142 -9.42 -3.41 -5.67
CA GLU A 142 -8.80 -2.34 -4.89
C GLU A 142 -7.69 -2.86 -3.96
N ALA A 143 -7.84 -4.08 -3.42
CA ALA A 143 -6.77 -4.76 -2.68
C ALA A 143 -5.56 -5.09 -3.58
N GLU A 144 -5.80 -5.57 -4.81
CA GLU A 144 -4.74 -5.79 -5.81
C GLU A 144 -4.02 -4.50 -6.18
N ARG A 145 -4.74 -3.38 -6.37
CA ARG A 145 -4.13 -2.05 -6.61
C ARG A 145 -3.26 -1.57 -5.46
N VAL A 146 -3.72 -1.74 -4.22
CA VAL A 146 -2.92 -1.40 -3.04
C VAL A 146 -1.67 -2.28 -2.97
N PHE A 147 -1.77 -3.57 -3.32
CA PHE A 147 -0.62 -4.46 -3.39
C PHE A 147 0.37 -4.09 -4.51
N GLU A 148 -0.11 -3.76 -5.72
CA GLU A 148 0.68 -3.28 -6.85
C GLU A 148 1.43 -2.00 -6.50
N SER A 149 0.73 -1.00 -5.94
CA SER A 149 1.33 0.29 -5.53
C SER A 149 2.42 0.13 -4.48
N ASN A 150 2.21 -0.74 -3.48
CA ASN A 150 3.22 -1.09 -2.49
C ASN A 150 4.43 -1.80 -3.11
N THR A 151 4.19 -2.72 -4.05
CA THR A 151 5.24 -3.48 -4.75
C THR A 151 6.10 -2.56 -5.63
N GLN A 152 5.48 -1.65 -6.39
CA GLN A 152 6.22 -0.67 -7.19
C GLN A 152 7.03 0.29 -6.30
N SER A 153 6.46 0.72 -5.16
CA SER A 153 7.17 1.55 -4.17
C SER A 153 8.41 0.85 -3.57
N GLN A 154 8.42 -0.49 -3.51
CA GLN A 154 9.61 -1.26 -3.12
C GLN A 154 10.63 -1.34 -4.26
N LEU A 155 10.20 -1.64 -5.48
CA LEU A 155 11.05 -1.70 -6.67
C LEU A 155 11.78 -0.37 -6.96
N GLU A 156 11.13 0.77 -6.69
CA GLU A 156 11.77 2.08 -6.85
C GLU A 156 12.88 2.31 -5.81
N ARG A 157 12.65 1.97 -4.54
CA ARG A 157 13.69 2.03 -3.47
C ARG A 157 14.86 1.07 -3.74
N GLU A 158 14.60 -0.12 -4.27
CA GLU A 158 15.65 -1.05 -4.67
C GLU A 158 16.49 -0.50 -5.84
N ARG A 159 15.86 0.13 -6.83
CA ARG A 159 16.56 0.79 -7.96
C ARG A 159 17.41 1.95 -7.49
N GLU A 160 16.91 2.81 -6.60
CA GLU A 160 17.68 3.91 -6.01
C GLU A 160 18.90 3.39 -5.23
N THR A 161 18.69 2.34 -4.42
CA THR A 161 19.76 1.66 -3.67
C THR A 161 20.80 1.05 -4.60
N GLN A 162 20.37 0.36 -5.67
CA GLN A 162 21.24 -0.25 -6.66
C GLN A 162 22.07 0.80 -7.43
N GLU A 163 21.47 1.94 -7.80
CA GLU A 163 22.18 3.03 -8.46
C GLU A 163 23.16 3.74 -7.51
N GLY A 164 22.83 3.89 -6.23
CA GLY A 164 23.75 4.37 -5.19
C GLY A 164 24.95 3.44 -5.03
N VAL A 165 24.73 2.12 -4.99
CA VAL A 165 25.80 1.11 -4.98
C VAL A 165 26.63 1.16 -6.27
N ARG A 166 26.01 1.37 -7.44
CA ARG A 166 26.71 1.48 -8.73
C ARG A 166 27.63 2.71 -8.78
N LYS A 167 27.16 3.86 -8.30
CA LYS A 167 27.96 5.10 -8.17
C LYS A 167 29.14 4.90 -7.21
N LYS A 168 28.89 4.41 -5.99
CA LYS A 168 29.95 4.15 -4.99
C LYS A 168 30.98 3.13 -5.48
N LYS A 169 30.57 2.11 -6.26
CA LYS A 169 31.49 1.17 -6.91
C LYS A 169 32.36 1.85 -7.97
N LEU A 170 31.81 2.77 -8.76
CA LEU A 170 32.56 3.52 -9.78
C LEU A 170 33.58 4.48 -9.13
N GLU A 171 33.19 5.18 -8.07
CA GLU A 171 34.07 6.03 -7.24
C GLU A 171 35.24 5.23 -6.67
N LEU A 172 34.97 4.11 -5.99
CA LEU A 172 35.99 3.21 -5.44
C LEU A 172 36.93 2.63 -6.52
N THR A 173 36.38 2.28 -7.69
CA THR A 173 37.19 1.79 -8.83
C THR A 173 38.09 2.90 -9.37
N THR A 174 37.60 4.14 -9.43
CA THR A 174 38.37 5.31 -9.87
C THR A 174 39.50 5.60 -8.90
N ARG A 175 39.22 5.66 -7.58
CA ARG A 175 40.25 5.91 -6.57
C ARG A 175 41.27 4.75 -6.48
N SER A 176 40.85 3.50 -6.71
CA SER A 176 41.77 2.37 -6.83
C SER A 176 42.74 2.54 -8.00
N ASN A 177 42.25 2.99 -9.17
CA ASN A 177 43.08 3.24 -10.36
C ASN A 177 44.03 4.43 -10.17
N GLU A 178 43.68 5.41 -9.35
CA GLU A 178 44.57 6.52 -8.94
C GLU A 178 45.68 6.02 -8.01
N LEU A 179 45.32 5.30 -6.94
CA LEU A 179 46.27 4.72 -5.99
C LEU A 179 47.26 3.76 -6.68
N GLU A 180 46.83 2.99 -7.68
CA GLU A 180 47.72 2.12 -8.46
C GLU A 180 48.72 2.92 -9.32
N LYS A 181 48.34 4.10 -9.82
CA LYS A 181 49.25 5.03 -10.52
C LYS A 181 50.22 5.70 -9.56
N GLU A 182 49.72 6.20 -8.42
CA GLU A 182 50.53 6.79 -7.34
C GLU A 182 51.59 5.78 -6.88
N PHE A 183 51.20 4.53 -6.61
CA PHE A 183 52.11 3.44 -6.24
C PHE A 183 53.19 3.16 -7.30
N LYS A 184 52.80 3.06 -8.58
CA LYS A 184 53.76 2.84 -9.69
C LYS A 184 54.75 4.00 -9.83
N ASN A 185 54.32 5.23 -9.62
CA ASN A 185 55.18 6.42 -9.66
C ASN A 185 56.18 6.41 -8.49
N ILE A 186 55.71 6.15 -7.25
CA ILE A 186 56.57 6.02 -6.07
C ILE A 186 57.57 4.86 -6.23
N GLN A 187 57.15 3.74 -6.83
CA GLN A 187 58.04 2.63 -7.14
C GLN A 187 59.13 3.01 -8.14
N ALA A 188 58.81 3.77 -9.19
CA ALA A 188 59.81 4.28 -10.13
C ALA A 188 60.81 5.22 -9.44
N GLN A 189 60.32 6.19 -8.67
CA GLN A 189 61.15 7.12 -7.89
C GLN A 189 62.10 6.38 -6.92
N ARG A 190 61.61 5.35 -6.21
CA ARG A 190 62.43 4.47 -5.36
C ARG A 190 63.55 3.80 -6.16
N ASP A 191 63.25 3.30 -7.36
CA ASP A 191 64.19 2.56 -8.19
C ASP A 191 65.17 3.48 -8.95
N ASP A 192 64.84 4.76 -9.14
CA ASP A 192 65.78 5.82 -9.54
C ASP A 192 66.70 6.20 -8.37
N LEU A 193 66.15 6.52 -7.19
CA LEU A 193 66.93 6.83 -5.98
C LEU A 193 67.92 5.72 -5.61
N LYS A 194 67.52 4.45 -5.77
CA LYS A 194 68.39 3.29 -5.55
C LYS A 194 69.56 3.22 -6.55
N ARG A 195 69.34 3.63 -7.81
CA ARG A 195 70.40 3.75 -8.83
C ARG A 195 71.33 4.92 -8.55
N GLU A 196 70.81 6.06 -8.11
CA GLU A 196 71.65 7.17 -7.63
C GLU A 196 72.51 6.78 -6.44
N PHE A 197 71.94 6.10 -5.45
CA PHE A 197 72.65 5.68 -4.25
C PHE A 197 73.84 4.76 -4.58
N GLU A 198 73.62 3.73 -5.41
CA GLU A 198 74.69 2.81 -5.79
C GLU A 198 75.77 3.51 -6.64
N SER A 199 75.39 4.47 -7.51
CA SER A 199 76.32 5.33 -8.26
C SER A 199 77.16 6.24 -7.35
N LYS A 200 76.53 6.92 -6.38
CA LYS A 200 77.20 7.76 -5.37
C LYS A 200 78.16 6.93 -4.50
N LYS A 201 77.75 5.70 -4.12
CA LYS A 201 78.58 4.73 -3.40
C LYS A 201 79.81 4.30 -4.20
N GLN A 202 79.65 3.87 -5.46
CA GLN A 202 80.78 3.51 -6.33
C GLN A 202 81.75 4.68 -6.53
N ARG A 203 81.23 5.90 -6.69
CA ARG A 203 82.05 7.12 -6.77
C ARG A 203 82.82 7.38 -5.48
N SER A 204 82.20 7.19 -4.32
CA SER A 204 82.85 7.30 -3.00
C SER A 204 83.96 6.26 -2.82
N GLU A 205 83.72 5.00 -3.18
CA GLU A 205 84.75 3.93 -3.16
C GLU A 205 85.93 4.27 -4.09
N THR A 206 85.66 4.87 -5.25
CA THR A 206 86.70 5.31 -6.20
C THR A 206 87.49 6.51 -5.66
N GLN A 207 86.83 7.49 -5.04
CA GLN A 207 87.49 8.63 -4.40
C GLN A 207 88.32 8.20 -3.18
N ARG A 208 87.87 7.21 -2.42
CA ARG A 208 88.63 6.64 -1.30
C ARG A 208 89.94 6.01 -1.78
N LYS A 209 89.91 5.19 -2.83
CA LYS A 209 91.13 4.65 -3.46
C LYS A 209 92.06 5.77 -3.94
N LYS A 210 91.50 6.86 -4.48
CA LYS A 210 92.26 8.06 -4.89
C LYS A 210 92.98 8.74 -3.72
N ILE A 211 92.38 8.77 -2.53
CA ILE A 211 92.99 9.30 -1.31
C ILE A 211 94.12 8.36 -0.84
N GLU A 212 93.89 7.04 -0.85
CA GLU A 212 94.88 6.02 -0.48
C GLU A 212 96.10 6.06 -1.44
N GLU A 213 95.89 6.24 -2.75
CA GLU A 213 96.95 6.52 -3.75
C GLU A 213 97.76 7.79 -3.43
N LEU A 214 97.07 8.90 -3.15
CA LEU A 214 97.72 10.20 -2.89
C LEU A 214 98.50 10.21 -1.58
N GLN A 215 98.01 9.53 -0.54
CA GLN A 215 98.73 9.36 0.72
C GLN A 215 100.06 8.63 0.52
N SER A 216 100.08 7.56 -0.28
CA SER A 216 101.32 6.85 -0.64
C SER A 216 102.30 7.75 -1.40
N ALA A 217 101.81 8.56 -2.35
CA ALA A 217 102.63 9.50 -3.12
C ALA A 217 103.24 10.62 -2.25
N ILE A 218 102.51 11.10 -1.23
CA ILE A 218 103.03 12.06 -0.25
C ILE A 218 104.18 11.45 0.56
N THR A 219 104.02 10.22 1.07
CA THR A 219 105.11 9.55 1.83
C THR A 219 106.37 9.34 0.99
N GLU A 220 106.23 8.98 -0.29
CA GLU A 220 107.37 8.92 -1.22
C GLU A 220 108.06 10.28 -1.43
N ALA A 221 107.29 11.37 -1.50
CA ALA A 221 107.82 12.71 -1.70
C ALA A 221 108.58 13.21 -0.45
N GLU A 222 108.06 12.92 0.75
CA GLU A 222 108.76 13.22 2.00
C GLU A 222 110.08 12.46 2.15
N GLU A 223 110.13 11.18 1.78
CA GLU A 223 111.38 10.41 1.74
C GLU A 223 112.40 11.04 0.77
N LYS A 224 111.95 11.45 -0.41
CA LYS A 224 112.82 12.10 -1.41
C LYS A 224 113.33 13.46 -0.92
N SER A 225 112.49 14.23 -0.22
CA SER A 225 112.90 15.48 0.44
C SER A 225 114.00 15.24 1.48
N LYS A 226 113.78 14.31 2.41
CA LYS A 226 114.73 13.98 3.48
C LYS A 226 116.08 13.47 2.91
N ARG A 227 116.07 12.74 1.79
CA ARG A 227 117.30 12.32 1.07
C ARG A 227 118.03 13.48 0.39
N LEU A 228 117.34 14.53 -0.05
CA LEU A 228 117.98 15.73 -0.63
C LEU A 228 118.57 16.64 0.46
N GLU A 229 117.89 16.78 1.59
CA GLU A 229 118.38 17.54 2.76
C GLU A 229 119.68 16.95 3.33
N MET A 230 119.89 15.64 3.24
CA MET A 230 121.15 14.99 3.65
C MET A 230 122.38 15.28 2.77
N ASN A 231 122.23 15.92 1.60
CA ASN A 231 123.30 16.04 0.60
C ASN A 231 123.88 17.45 0.44
N ILE A 232 123.61 18.39 1.37
CA ILE A 232 124.06 19.79 1.27
C ILE A 232 124.84 20.21 2.53
N VAL A 233 126.18 20.14 2.46
CA VAL A 233 127.18 21.12 2.96
C VAL A 233 128.58 20.50 2.97
N SER A 234 129.53 21.14 2.27
CA SER A 234 130.94 21.25 2.70
C SER A 234 131.67 22.35 1.91
N SER A 235 132.10 23.40 2.61
CA SER A 235 133.02 24.46 2.14
C SER A 235 134.51 24.02 2.37
N PRO A 236 135.60 24.83 2.34
CA PRO A 236 135.73 26.30 2.47
C PRO A 236 136.26 26.91 1.14
N ASP A 237 137.26 27.79 0.96
CA ASP A 237 138.45 28.19 1.73
C ASP A 237 138.83 29.69 1.56
N ARG A 238 138.71 30.24 0.34
CA ARG A 238 139.64 31.29 -0.13
C ARG A 238 139.11 32.71 -0.38
N ILE A 239 137.90 33.05 0.10
CA ILE A 239 137.32 34.41 -0.02
C ILE A 239 137.04 35.04 1.36
N VAL A 240 137.57 34.46 2.44
CA VAL A 240 137.28 34.88 3.82
C VAL A 240 137.76 36.32 4.10
N SER A 241 138.99 36.66 3.70
CA SER A 241 139.64 37.93 4.09
C SER A 241 139.00 39.20 3.50
N ASP A 242 138.37 39.12 2.32
CA ASP A 242 137.74 40.28 1.68
C ASP A 242 136.25 40.40 2.03
N ILE A 243 135.63 39.28 2.43
CA ILE A 243 134.22 39.24 2.84
C ILE A 243 134.03 39.88 4.21
N GLU A 244 134.90 39.62 5.21
CA GLU A 244 134.74 40.10 6.61
C GLU A 244 134.47 41.61 6.79
N ASN A 245 134.92 42.46 5.87
CA ASN A 245 134.69 43.91 5.91
C ASN A 245 133.38 44.34 5.23
N MET A 246 132.99 43.72 4.12
CA MET A 246 131.64 43.89 3.55
C MET A 246 130.57 43.21 4.41
N GLU A 247 130.94 42.15 5.14
CA GLU A 247 130.05 41.36 6.00
C GLU A 247 129.42 42.17 7.12
N LYS A 248 129.99 43.28 7.59
CA LYS A 248 129.36 44.07 8.66
C LYS A 248 128.18 44.90 8.17
N GLU A 249 128.24 45.42 6.95
CA GLU A 249 127.12 46.10 6.31
C GLU A 249 126.14 45.07 5.70
N LEU A 250 126.65 44.01 5.07
CA LEU A 250 125.83 42.92 4.57
C LEU A 250 125.16 42.10 5.67
N GLN A 251 125.75 41.88 6.85
CA GLN A 251 125.04 41.19 7.95
C GLN A 251 123.86 42.02 8.45
N ASP A 252 123.97 43.35 8.50
CA ASP A 252 122.86 44.16 9.01
C ASP A 252 121.74 44.32 7.97
N LEU A 253 122.09 44.46 6.69
CA LEU A 253 121.12 44.42 5.58
C LEU A 253 120.53 43.02 5.36
N ASN A 254 121.32 41.95 5.46
CA ASN A 254 120.86 40.57 5.31
C ASN A 254 120.11 40.06 6.54
N ARG A 255 120.39 40.57 7.75
CA ARG A 255 119.48 40.37 8.91
C ARG A 255 118.12 41.00 8.62
N LYS A 256 118.09 42.24 8.13
CA LYS A 256 116.84 42.92 7.74
C LYS A 256 116.13 42.22 6.58
N GLN A 257 116.86 41.74 5.56
CA GLN A 257 116.32 41.03 4.41
C GLN A 257 115.86 39.61 4.76
N THR A 258 116.59 38.88 5.61
CA THR A 258 116.18 37.57 6.12
C THR A 258 114.99 37.69 7.05
N GLN A 259 114.96 38.70 7.93
CA GLN A 259 113.80 39.02 8.76
C GLN A 259 112.58 39.36 7.88
N VAL A 260 112.71 40.26 6.91
CA VAL A 260 111.63 40.58 5.96
C VAL A 260 111.21 39.37 5.13
N ALA A 261 112.13 38.50 4.69
CA ALA A 261 111.78 37.27 3.97
C ALA A 261 111.09 36.24 4.88
N GLN A 262 111.46 36.19 6.17
CA GLN A 262 110.85 35.31 7.17
C GLN A 262 109.47 35.81 7.59
N ASP A 263 109.29 37.14 7.69
CA ASP A 263 108.01 37.81 7.92
C ASP A 263 107.10 37.77 6.68
N CYS A 264 107.64 37.89 5.46
CA CYS A 264 106.89 37.63 4.23
C CYS A 264 106.42 36.16 4.17
N ARG A 265 107.31 35.19 4.41
CA ARG A 265 106.92 33.76 4.53
C ARG A 265 105.96 33.49 5.69
N LYS A 266 105.85 34.40 6.67
CA LYS A 266 104.88 34.30 7.77
C LYS A 266 103.55 34.90 7.32
N LEU A 267 103.55 36.10 6.73
CA LEU A 267 102.39 36.75 6.10
C LEU A 267 101.77 35.89 5.00
N GLU A 268 102.55 35.20 4.17
CA GLU A 268 102.06 34.26 3.15
C GLU A 268 101.33 33.07 3.78
N ARG A 269 101.85 32.54 4.90
CA ARG A 269 101.18 31.49 5.68
C ARG A 269 99.95 32.02 6.38
N ASP A 270 100.00 33.22 6.96
CA ASP A 270 98.87 33.84 7.65
C ASP A 270 97.76 34.24 6.67
N LEU A 271 98.10 34.64 5.44
CA LEU A 271 97.17 34.88 4.33
C LEU A 271 96.58 33.56 3.80
N GLY A 272 97.38 32.49 3.71
CA GLY A 272 96.90 31.13 3.43
C GLY A 272 95.92 30.63 4.50
N ASN A 273 96.26 30.84 5.78
CA ASN A 273 95.40 30.54 6.93
C ASN A 273 94.11 31.37 6.90
N GLN A 274 94.17 32.65 6.51
CA GLN A 274 92.98 33.48 6.27
C GLN A 274 92.14 32.98 5.10
N SER A 275 92.75 32.49 4.01
CA SER A 275 92.03 31.91 2.87
C SER A 275 91.26 30.65 3.28
N VAL A 276 91.90 29.74 4.04
CA VAL A 276 91.24 28.55 4.61
C VAL A 276 90.17 28.95 5.63
N SER A 277 90.44 29.92 6.51
CA SER A 277 89.46 30.44 7.46
C SER A 277 88.25 31.05 6.76
N LYS A 278 88.46 31.74 5.64
CA LYS A 278 87.37 32.28 4.81
C LYS A 278 86.55 31.14 4.20
N GLN A 279 87.17 30.11 3.62
CA GLN A 279 86.43 28.96 3.08
C GLN A 279 85.59 28.26 4.14
N ILE A 280 86.08 28.18 5.38
CA ILE A 280 85.33 27.64 6.53
C ILE A 280 84.14 28.57 6.89
N VAL A 281 84.33 29.89 6.90
CA VAL A 281 83.25 30.87 7.15
C VAL A 281 82.21 30.87 6.02
N ASP A 282 82.64 30.84 4.76
CA ASP A 282 81.75 30.76 3.59
C ASP A 282 80.91 29.45 3.65
N HIS A 283 81.51 28.32 4.07
CA HIS A 283 80.80 27.05 4.30
C HIS A 283 79.77 27.15 5.44
N PHE A 284 80.13 27.74 6.59
CA PHE A 284 79.16 27.96 7.69
C PHE A 284 78.03 28.91 7.29
N VAL A 285 78.29 29.90 6.44
CA VAL A 285 77.26 30.80 5.89
C VAL A 285 76.28 30.04 4.99
N ASP A 286 76.73 29.05 4.22
CA ASP A 286 75.84 28.20 3.41
C ASP A 286 75.12 27.11 4.23
N GLU A 287 75.68 26.65 5.35
CA GLU A 287 74.96 25.82 6.33
C GLU A 287 73.87 26.61 7.06
N LEU A 288 74.13 27.87 7.43
CA LEU A 288 73.15 28.74 8.08
C LEU A 288 71.94 29.03 7.16
N LYS A 289 72.15 29.25 5.86
CA LYS A 289 71.04 29.39 4.88
C LYS A 289 70.21 28.12 4.76
N GLN A 290 70.83 26.94 4.84
CA GLN A 290 70.10 25.67 4.85
C GLN A 290 69.28 25.51 6.14
N LEU A 291 69.81 25.95 7.29
CA LEU A 291 69.07 25.98 8.55
C LEU A 291 67.89 26.97 8.53
N GLU A 292 68.04 28.14 7.91
CA GLU A 292 66.90 29.06 7.66
C GLU A 292 65.83 28.40 6.77
N HIS A 293 66.22 27.74 5.67
CA HIS A 293 65.27 27.03 4.80
C HIS A 293 64.55 25.87 5.51
N PHE A 294 65.25 25.12 6.37
CA PHE A 294 64.61 24.09 7.20
C PHE A 294 63.71 24.68 8.30
N GLN A 295 64.01 25.88 8.82
CA GLN A 295 63.15 26.59 9.76
C GLN A 295 61.85 27.06 9.10
N ASP A 296 61.92 27.57 7.86
CA ASP A 296 60.76 27.96 7.07
C ASP A 296 59.89 26.75 6.72
N GLU A 297 60.50 25.64 6.26
CA GLU A 297 59.78 24.37 6.03
C GLU A 297 59.09 23.87 7.31
N LEU A 298 59.77 23.91 8.46
CA LEU A 298 59.17 23.54 9.75
C LEU A 298 57.99 24.44 10.15
N SER A 299 57.95 25.69 9.69
CA SER A 299 56.82 26.59 9.93
C SER A 299 55.60 26.22 9.07
N GLU A 300 55.80 25.86 7.81
CA GLU A 300 54.76 25.31 6.93
C GLU A 300 54.24 23.97 7.46
N TYR A 301 55.12 23.06 7.87
CA TYR A 301 54.72 21.76 8.44
C TYR A 301 53.84 21.93 9.69
N ARG A 302 54.21 22.82 10.63
CA ARG A 302 53.38 23.14 11.80
C ARG A 302 52.01 23.70 11.41
N ARG A 303 51.97 24.61 10.42
CA ARG A 303 50.71 25.18 9.94
C ARG A 303 49.79 24.14 9.31
N VAL A 304 50.35 23.15 8.60
CA VAL A 304 49.60 22.01 8.06
C VAL A 304 49.17 21.03 9.17
N GLU A 305 49.98 20.86 10.22
CA GLU A 305 49.63 20.08 11.41
C GLU A 305 48.47 20.71 12.19
N ASP A 306 48.54 22.02 12.47
CA ASP A 306 47.46 22.80 13.12
C ASP A 306 46.16 22.73 12.31
N GLN A 307 46.22 22.90 10.99
CA GLN A 307 45.05 22.77 10.11
C GLN A 307 44.45 21.37 10.20
N LYS A 308 45.28 20.32 10.12
CA LYS A 308 44.78 18.93 10.23
C LYS A 308 44.24 18.60 11.61
N ALA A 309 44.80 19.16 12.68
CA ALA A 309 44.27 19.01 14.03
C ALA A 309 42.88 19.67 14.14
N GLN A 310 42.66 20.82 13.51
CA GLN A 310 41.35 21.45 13.43
C GLN A 310 40.37 20.65 12.55
N ASP A 311 40.79 20.20 11.36
CA ASP A 311 39.97 19.38 10.46
C ASP A 311 39.49 18.08 11.14
N LEU A 312 40.38 17.42 11.89
CA LEU A 312 40.10 16.17 12.61
C LEU A 312 39.09 16.40 13.74
N LYS A 313 39.19 17.52 14.45
CA LYS A 313 38.25 17.96 15.49
C LYS A 313 36.87 18.28 14.91
N ASP A 314 36.84 18.91 13.74
CA ASP A 314 35.64 19.18 12.95
C ASP A 314 34.97 17.89 12.42
N VAL A 315 35.74 16.82 12.20
CA VAL A 315 35.23 15.47 11.88
C VAL A 315 34.71 14.76 13.12
N GLU A 316 35.41 14.87 14.25
CA GLU A 316 35.03 14.27 15.54
C GLU A 316 33.68 14.81 16.05
N VAL A 317 33.46 16.13 15.94
CA VAL A 317 32.15 16.76 16.23
C VAL A 317 31.04 16.25 15.29
N LYS A 318 31.34 16.04 14.01
CA LYS A 318 30.36 15.50 13.03
C LYS A 318 30.05 14.02 13.29
N ALA A 319 31.03 13.24 13.73
CA ALA A 319 30.83 11.85 14.14
C ALA A 319 29.91 11.75 15.36
N LEU A 320 30.16 12.52 16.42
CA LEU A 320 29.29 12.60 17.60
C LEU A 320 27.85 13.02 17.25
N ALA A 321 27.67 13.98 16.35
CA ALA A 321 26.35 14.39 15.88
C ALA A 321 25.63 13.26 15.10
N MET A 322 26.35 12.49 14.27
CA MET A 322 25.80 11.32 13.59
C MET A 322 25.46 10.18 14.56
N GLU A 323 26.27 9.93 15.59
CA GLU A 323 25.97 8.94 16.63
C GLU A 323 24.70 9.29 17.41
N GLN A 324 24.50 10.58 17.76
CA GLN A 324 23.26 11.04 18.38
C GLN A 324 22.04 10.81 17.48
N GLN A 325 22.11 11.17 16.20
CA GLN A 325 21.01 10.90 15.24
C GLN A 325 20.73 9.41 15.07
N LEU A 326 21.75 8.56 15.12
CA LEU A 326 21.61 7.10 15.06
C LEU A 326 20.91 6.56 16.31
N ALA A 327 21.26 7.05 17.50
CA ALA A 327 20.60 6.71 18.75
C ALA A 327 19.14 7.18 18.81
N GLU A 328 18.84 8.39 18.30
CA GLU A 328 17.47 8.91 18.18
C GLU A 328 16.62 8.03 17.24
N MET A 329 17.12 7.67 16.06
CA MET A 329 16.40 6.76 15.14
C MET A 329 16.26 5.35 15.70
N GLN A 330 17.22 4.85 16.49
CA GLN A 330 17.09 3.56 17.17
C GLN A 330 15.98 3.60 18.23
N ALA A 331 15.92 4.64 19.06
CA ALA A 331 14.86 4.83 20.04
C ALA A 331 13.48 4.98 19.37
N GLU A 332 13.39 5.73 18.26
CA GLU A 332 12.14 5.87 17.51
C GLU A 332 11.68 4.51 16.93
N ASN A 333 12.60 3.72 16.35
CA ASN A 333 12.29 2.37 15.87
C ASN A 333 11.88 1.42 17.00
N GLU A 334 12.51 1.46 18.18
CA GLU A 334 12.05 0.68 19.34
C GLU A 334 10.62 1.03 19.74
N THR A 335 10.25 2.32 19.78
CA THR A 335 8.87 2.71 20.10
C THR A 335 7.87 2.27 19.03
N LYS A 336 8.23 2.35 17.74
CA LYS A 336 7.42 1.83 16.63
C LYS A 336 7.23 0.30 16.71
N LEU A 337 8.29 -0.45 17.03
CA LEU A 337 8.22 -1.90 17.20
C LEU A 337 7.33 -2.31 18.38
N ARG A 338 7.40 -1.59 19.51
CA ARG A 338 6.49 -1.82 20.65
C ARG A 338 5.03 -1.54 20.27
N GLN A 339 4.75 -0.42 19.61
CA GLN A 339 3.39 -0.09 19.11
C GLN A 339 2.85 -1.12 18.12
N LEU A 340 3.71 -1.74 17.30
CA LEU A 340 3.31 -2.82 16.38
C LEU A 340 3.01 -4.12 17.15
N ALA A 341 3.83 -4.49 18.14
CA ALA A 341 3.60 -5.65 18.99
C ALA A 341 2.31 -5.52 19.83
N ASP A 342 2.05 -4.34 20.40
CA ASP A 342 0.82 -4.05 21.14
C ASP A 342 -0.42 -4.19 20.23
N LYS A 343 -0.34 -3.68 18.99
CA LYS A 343 -1.41 -3.84 17.98
C LYS A 343 -1.63 -5.30 17.58
N GLN A 344 -0.56 -6.04 17.28
CA GLN A 344 -0.67 -7.48 16.99
C GLN A 344 -1.35 -8.22 18.14
N GLN A 345 -1.04 -7.89 19.40
CA GLN A 345 -1.70 -8.50 20.56
C GLN A 345 -3.19 -8.11 20.68
N THR A 346 -3.60 -6.89 20.30
CA THR A 346 -5.03 -6.54 20.25
C THR A 346 -5.77 -7.24 19.10
N ASP A 347 -5.11 -7.42 17.96
CA ASP A 347 -5.67 -8.07 16.78
C ASP A 347 -5.82 -9.59 17.03
N GLU A 348 -4.81 -10.24 17.61
CA GLU A 348 -4.87 -11.65 18.04
C GLU A 348 -6.02 -11.92 19.02
N ARG A 349 -6.23 -11.04 20.00
CA ARG A 349 -7.38 -11.14 20.94
C ARG A 349 -8.71 -11.00 20.21
N SER A 350 -8.80 -10.08 19.26
CA SER A 350 -10.01 -9.83 18.48
C SER A 350 -10.34 -11.03 17.56
N ILE A 351 -9.32 -11.60 16.91
CA ILE A 351 -9.43 -12.84 16.13
C ILE A 351 -9.86 -14.01 17.03
N GLY A 352 -9.31 -14.13 18.24
CA GLY A 352 -9.70 -15.16 19.21
C GLY A 352 -11.19 -15.08 19.60
N LEU A 353 -11.72 -13.87 19.82
CA LEU A 353 -13.14 -13.64 20.10
C LEU A 353 -14.02 -14.02 18.89
N LEU A 354 -13.64 -13.61 17.68
CA LEU A 354 -14.37 -13.95 16.45
C LEU A 354 -14.37 -15.46 16.15
N ILE A 355 -13.29 -16.17 16.46
CA ILE A 355 -13.22 -17.63 16.36
C ILE A 355 -14.18 -18.28 17.38
N GLN A 356 -14.26 -17.77 18.61
CA GLN A 356 -15.22 -18.25 19.60
C GLN A 356 -16.67 -17.99 19.18
N GLU A 357 -16.99 -16.78 18.71
CA GLU A 357 -18.32 -16.41 18.23
C GLU A 357 -18.77 -17.27 17.03
N LYS A 358 -17.88 -17.47 16.05
CA LYS A 358 -18.09 -18.43 14.96
C LYS A 358 -18.36 -19.85 15.49
N GLY A 359 -17.64 -20.30 16.51
CA GLY A 359 -17.84 -21.60 17.14
C GLY A 359 -19.23 -21.76 17.76
N HIS A 360 -19.76 -20.71 18.41
CA HIS A 360 -21.14 -20.67 18.91
C HIS A 360 -22.16 -20.68 17.77
N LEU A 361 -21.99 -19.84 16.74
CA LEU A 361 -22.89 -19.80 15.57
C LEU A 361 -22.92 -21.14 14.81
N GLU A 362 -21.78 -21.83 14.69
CA GLU A 362 -21.72 -23.18 14.13
C GLU A 362 -22.42 -24.24 15.00
N SER A 363 -22.48 -24.06 16.32
CA SER A 363 -23.25 -24.90 17.25
C SER A 363 -24.75 -24.67 17.05
N ASP A 364 -25.17 -23.41 17.05
CA ASP A 364 -26.57 -23.01 16.92
C ASP A 364 -27.15 -23.42 15.55
N LEU A 365 -26.35 -23.30 14.48
CA LEU A 365 -26.73 -23.76 13.13
C LEU A 365 -26.89 -25.29 13.07
N LYS A 366 -26.03 -26.05 13.78
CA LYS A 366 -26.21 -27.51 13.93
C LYS A 366 -27.49 -27.83 14.70
N GLU A 367 -27.80 -27.12 15.78
CA GLU A 367 -29.04 -27.35 16.54
C GLU A 367 -30.30 -26.97 15.72
N LEU A 368 -30.29 -25.82 15.04
CA LEU A 368 -31.34 -25.42 14.10
C LEU A 368 -31.54 -26.45 12.99
N SER A 369 -30.47 -27.02 12.43
CA SER A 369 -30.56 -28.10 11.44
C SER A 369 -31.26 -29.35 11.99
N VAL A 370 -31.01 -29.71 13.25
CA VAL A 370 -31.70 -30.82 13.94
C VAL A 370 -33.16 -30.47 14.21
N ARG A 371 -33.46 -29.27 14.73
CA ARG A 371 -34.84 -28.78 14.96
C ARG A 371 -35.66 -28.76 13.66
N VAL A 372 -35.10 -28.26 12.56
CA VAL A 372 -35.74 -28.22 11.23
C VAL A 372 -35.97 -29.63 10.66
N LYS A 373 -35.02 -30.56 10.82
CA LYS A 373 -35.21 -31.97 10.44
C LYS A 373 -36.37 -32.62 11.22
N LYS A 374 -36.44 -32.40 12.53
CA LYS A 374 -37.53 -32.90 13.39
C LYS A 374 -38.88 -32.32 12.98
N ALA A 375 -38.97 -30.99 12.81
CA ALA A 375 -40.19 -30.31 12.38
C ALA A 375 -40.67 -30.76 10.98
N LYS A 376 -39.76 -31.06 10.04
CA LYS A 376 -40.13 -31.62 8.73
C LYS A 376 -40.75 -33.01 8.82
N GLU A 377 -40.29 -33.87 9.74
CA GLU A 377 -40.85 -35.22 9.91
C GLU A 377 -42.17 -35.18 10.71
N GLU A 378 -42.31 -34.28 11.68
CA GLU A 378 -43.58 -33.97 12.36
C GLU A 378 -44.63 -33.41 11.39
N MET A 379 -44.22 -32.54 10.47
CA MET A 379 -45.09 -32.05 9.39
C MET A 379 -45.47 -33.18 8.41
N ARG A 380 -44.52 -34.04 8.02
CA ARG A 380 -44.75 -35.19 7.13
C ARG A 380 -45.75 -36.18 7.71
N THR A 381 -45.58 -36.57 8.97
CA THR A 381 -46.50 -37.46 9.68
C THR A 381 -47.87 -36.82 9.85
N THR A 382 -47.94 -35.53 10.21
CA THR A 382 -49.20 -34.77 10.26
C THR A 382 -49.91 -34.74 8.90
N GLN A 383 -49.18 -34.53 7.79
CA GLN A 383 -49.74 -34.54 6.45
C GLN A 383 -50.24 -35.92 6.02
N GLN A 384 -49.59 -37.02 6.46
CA GLN A 384 -50.10 -38.38 6.28
C GLN A 384 -51.38 -38.63 7.08
N HIS A 385 -51.46 -38.15 8.32
CA HIS A 385 -52.69 -38.22 9.12
C HIS A 385 -53.85 -37.41 8.52
N LEU A 386 -53.58 -36.23 7.95
CA LEU A 386 -54.57 -35.45 7.21
C LEU A 386 -55.06 -36.23 5.99
N LYS A 387 -54.16 -36.73 5.13
CA LYS A 387 -54.52 -37.57 3.96
C LYS A 387 -55.28 -38.84 4.31
N LYS A 388 -55.09 -39.39 5.52
CA LYS A 388 -55.93 -40.48 6.02
C LYS A 388 -57.34 -39.98 6.38
N LYS A 389 -57.44 -38.89 7.17
CA LYS A 389 -58.73 -38.29 7.53
C LYS A 389 -59.53 -37.81 6.33
N GLU A 390 -58.89 -37.30 5.28
CA GLU A 390 -59.54 -36.93 4.01
C GLU A 390 -60.20 -38.15 3.35
N LYS A 391 -59.51 -39.31 3.32
CA LYS A 391 -60.09 -40.57 2.84
C LYS A 391 -61.20 -41.10 3.73
N ASP A 392 -61.00 -41.08 5.06
CA ASP A 392 -62.02 -41.49 6.02
C ASP A 392 -63.28 -40.62 5.86
N LEU A 393 -63.13 -39.32 5.59
CA LEU A 393 -64.22 -38.38 5.30
C LEU A 393 -64.90 -38.60 3.95
N THR A 394 -64.18 -38.88 2.85
CA THR A 394 -64.84 -39.23 1.58
C THR A 394 -65.64 -40.52 1.70
N THR A 395 -65.12 -41.55 2.36
CA THR A 395 -65.87 -42.79 2.61
C THR A 395 -67.02 -42.62 3.61
N ILE A 396 -67.02 -41.59 4.45
CA ILE A 396 -68.20 -41.18 5.23
C ILE A 396 -69.22 -40.46 4.33
N GLY A 397 -68.78 -39.59 3.43
CA GLY A 397 -69.62 -38.94 2.41
C GLY A 397 -70.33 -39.96 1.51
N GLU A 398 -69.58 -40.87 0.88
CA GLU A 398 -70.11 -41.97 0.04
C GLU A 398 -71.20 -42.79 0.76
N LYS A 399 -71.02 -43.06 2.07
CA LYS A 399 -72.00 -43.77 2.90
C LYS A 399 -73.21 -42.90 3.26
N PHE A 400 -73.03 -41.59 3.43
CA PHE A 400 -74.10 -40.66 3.70
C PHE A 400 -74.97 -40.47 2.45
N ASP A 401 -74.36 -40.27 1.28
CA ASP A 401 -75.06 -40.17 0.00
C ASP A 401 -75.83 -41.46 -0.33
N ALA A 402 -75.22 -42.63 -0.13
CA ALA A 402 -75.92 -43.92 -0.27
C ALA A 402 -77.09 -44.10 0.73
N ALA A 403 -77.01 -43.51 1.93
CA ALA A 403 -78.12 -43.50 2.87
C ALA A 403 -79.22 -42.49 2.47
N VAL A 404 -78.85 -41.35 1.88
CA VAL A 404 -79.78 -40.35 1.33
C VAL A 404 -80.55 -40.91 0.14
N GLU A 405 -79.88 -41.57 -0.82
CA GLU A 405 -80.59 -42.22 -1.94
C GLU A 405 -81.55 -43.32 -1.43
N LYS A 406 -81.11 -44.15 -0.49
CA LYS A 406 -81.98 -45.17 0.13
C LYS A 406 -83.18 -44.57 0.88
N LEU A 407 -83.05 -43.38 1.45
CA LEU A 407 -84.17 -42.64 2.04
C LEU A 407 -85.09 -42.04 0.97
N LYS A 408 -84.57 -41.61 -0.19
CA LYS A 408 -85.41 -41.22 -1.35
C LYS A 408 -86.19 -42.41 -1.89
N GLU A 409 -85.57 -43.56 -2.11
CA GLU A 409 -86.24 -44.81 -2.52
C GLU A 409 -87.39 -45.17 -1.55
N GLN A 410 -87.13 -45.07 -0.23
CA GLN A 410 -88.17 -45.31 0.78
C GLN A 410 -89.28 -44.25 0.75
N HIS A 411 -88.94 -42.97 0.58
CA HIS A 411 -89.91 -41.89 0.46
C HIS A 411 -90.80 -42.06 -0.77
N GLU A 412 -90.22 -42.38 -1.94
CA GLU A 412 -90.93 -42.66 -3.18
C GLU A 412 -91.83 -43.90 -3.07
N LEU A 413 -91.37 -44.96 -2.39
CA LEU A 413 -92.20 -46.14 -2.11
C LEU A 413 -93.37 -45.83 -1.16
N ILE A 414 -93.19 -44.91 -0.21
CA ILE A 414 -94.26 -44.43 0.67
C ILE A 414 -95.22 -43.52 -0.10
N GLN A 415 -94.72 -42.62 -0.95
CA GLN A 415 -95.51 -41.75 -1.82
C GLN A 415 -96.45 -42.60 -2.71
N ASN A 416 -95.89 -43.57 -3.42
CA ASN A 416 -96.64 -44.53 -4.24
C ASN A 416 -97.67 -45.38 -3.46
N LYS A 417 -97.54 -45.51 -2.13
CA LYS A 417 -98.58 -46.12 -1.27
C LYS A 417 -99.66 -45.13 -0.90
N VAL A 418 -99.29 -43.91 -0.51
CA VAL A 418 -100.24 -42.82 -0.21
C VAL A 418 -101.12 -42.54 -1.43
N ASP A 419 -100.52 -42.38 -2.62
CA ASP A 419 -101.25 -42.14 -3.88
C ASP A 419 -102.24 -43.29 -4.21
N ARG A 420 -101.89 -44.53 -3.83
CA ARG A 420 -102.77 -45.71 -3.98
C ARG A 420 -103.92 -45.71 -2.97
N GLU A 421 -103.65 -45.43 -1.69
CA GLU A 421 -104.70 -45.39 -0.67
C GLU A 421 -105.62 -44.18 -0.84
N GLU A 422 -105.09 -43.01 -1.24
CA GLU A 422 -105.91 -41.84 -1.59
C GLU A 422 -106.81 -42.13 -2.79
N LYS A 423 -106.31 -42.84 -3.80
CA LYS A 423 -107.13 -43.33 -4.92
C LYS A 423 -108.21 -44.33 -4.46
N ILE A 424 -107.89 -45.26 -3.56
CA ILE A 424 -108.88 -46.18 -2.96
C ILE A 424 -109.93 -45.40 -2.16
N VAL A 425 -109.54 -44.36 -1.41
CA VAL A 425 -110.47 -43.47 -0.69
C VAL A 425 -111.36 -42.70 -1.66
N GLN A 426 -110.84 -42.14 -2.75
CA GLN A 426 -111.65 -41.48 -3.78
C GLN A 426 -112.64 -42.44 -4.45
N ASP A 427 -112.22 -43.66 -4.81
CA ASP A 427 -113.10 -44.65 -5.43
C ASP A 427 -114.10 -45.26 -4.43
N THR A 428 -113.80 -45.23 -3.13
CA THR A 428 -114.74 -45.60 -2.05
C THR A 428 -115.75 -44.48 -1.79
N LEU A 429 -115.34 -43.20 -1.82
CA LEU A 429 -116.25 -42.04 -1.77
C LEU A 429 -117.20 -42.02 -2.97
N LYS A 430 -116.72 -42.32 -4.19
CA LYS A 430 -117.57 -42.47 -5.38
C LYS A 430 -118.59 -43.61 -5.21
N LYS A 431 -118.22 -44.72 -4.56
CA LYS A 431 -119.17 -45.81 -4.25
C LYS A 431 -120.16 -45.43 -3.15
N ALA A 432 -119.75 -44.70 -2.12
CA ALA A 432 -120.65 -44.18 -1.10
C ALA A 432 -121.72 -43.26 -1.71
N ALA A 433 -121.33 -42.37 -2.62
CA ALA A 433 -122.25 -41.49 -3.36
C ALA A 433 -123.29 -42.23 -4.24
N VAL A 434 -123.09 -43.51 -4.55
CA VAL A 434 -124.05 -44.37 -5.28
C VAL A 434 -125.01 -45.10 -4.33
N CYS A 435 -124.68 -45.23 -3.05
CA CYS A 435 -125.48 -45.96 -2.06
C CYS A 435 -126.36 -45.07 -1.16
N THR A 436 -126.24 -43.74 -1.21
CA THR A 436 -127.08 -42.81 -0.45
C THR A 436 -127.69 -41.74 -1.36
N GLY A 437 -128.88 -41.98 -1.93
CA GLY A 437 -129.52 -40.95 -2.78
C GLY A 437 -130.81 -41.32 -3.52
N THR A 438 -131.28 -42.57 -3.51
CA THR A 438 -132.53 -42.93 -4.21
C THR A 438 -133.77 -42.66 -3.35
N GLN A 439 -134.34 -41.45 -3.41
CA GLN A 439 -135.81 -41.26 -3.37
C GLN A 439 -136.31 -39.82 -3.66
N ASN A 440 -137.26 -39.75 -4.59
CA ASN A 440 -138.35 -38.77 -4.76
C ASN A 440 -138.09 -37.41 -5.44
N PHE A 441 -139.11 -37.02 -6.25
CA PHE A 441 -139.26 -35.84 -7.12
C PHE A 441 -138.39 -35.86 -8.39
N GLN A 442 -138.94 -36.15 -9.58
CA GLN A 442 -140.34 -36.46 -9.96
C GLN A 442 -140.44 -37.76 -10.76
#